data_AF-A0A2V6N6N0-F1
#
_entry.id   AF-A0A2V6N6N0-F1
#
_cell.length_a   1.000
_cell.length_b   1.000
_cell.length_c   1.000
_cell.angle_alpha   90.00
_cell.angle_beta   90.00
_cell.angle_gamma   90.00
#
_symmetry.space_group_name_H-M   'P 1'
#
loop_
_entity.id
_entity.type
_entity.pdbx_description
1 polymer ?
#
loop_
_entity_poly.entity_id
_entity_poly.type
_entity_poly.pdbx_seq_one_letter_code
_entity_poly.pdbx_strand_id
1 'polypeptide(L)'
;ADRTHANTVYNHWGQSIDAYEQSVQVSAFSSKFDAFLAGNYTMTPTEMAGYNLFNGKGNCNSCHLDARSTTLTPNQTDTGNQPGGAPVFTCFGSANEGLPLNPRDAFYYQTTPDPFDFTPNPLGFGGQFQVSSARNVAMAPPQCPTTEAPGPYFQKEFFHNGYIKSLKQLVHFYNTRDTGFAHNVTSGHCPEGTIEKVNCWPRPEVRNNLDMTTGNLGLTDEEENQIVAFLQTLSDGFTRPYPNRDTFTGTCMSGGSASTQGNEFLIPTPPLPPCAPEVCGVRPTPTPHIR
;
A
#
# COMPACT_ATOMS: atom_id res chain seq x y z
N ALA A 1 38.31 -25.21 4.59
CA ALA A 1 37.71 -25.67 3.32
C ALA A 1 36.19 -25.54 3.37
N ASP A 2 35.53 -26.14 4.38
CA ASP A 2 34.06 -26.24 4.43
C ASP A 2 33.32 -24.90 4.55
N ARG A 3 33.82 -23.95 5.37
CA ARG A 3 33.23 -22.60 5.47
C ARG A 3 33.29 -21.85 4.13
N THR A 4 34.39 -21.98 3.40
CA THR A 4 34.55 -21.36 2.07
C THR A 4 33.58 -21.97 1.07
N HIS A 5 33.40 -23.29 1.11
CA HIS A 5 32.43 -23.98 0.26
C HIS A 5 30.99 -23.55 0.57
N ALA A 6 30.60 -23.52 1.86
CA ALA A 6 29.28 -23.06 2.29
C ALA A 6 28.98 -21.62 1.86
N ASN A 7 29.93 -20.70 2.04
CA ASN A 7 29.79 -19.31 1.59
C ASN A 7 29.65 -19.22 0.06
N THR A 8 30.39 -20.04 -0.68
CA THR A 8 30.32 -20.08 -2.15
C THR A 8 28.94 -20.55 -2.62
N VAL A 9 28.40 -21.61 -2.01
CA VAL A 9 27.05 -22.12 -2.31
C VAL A 9 25.98 -21.07 -1.99
N TYR A 10 26.07 -20.43 -0.82
CA TYR A 10 25.12 -19.38 -0.44
C TYR A 10 25.16 -18.18 -1.40
N ASN A 11 26.35 -17.78 -1.83
CA ASN A 11 26.52 -16.72 -2.82
C ASN A 11 25.91 -17.09 -4.18
N HIS A 12 26.16 -18.30 -4.69
CA HIS A 12 25.57 -18.75 -5.95
C HIS A 12 24.04 -18.84 -5.86
N TRP A 13 23.50 -19.26 -4.71
CA TRP A 13 22.07 -19.26 -4.48
C TRP A 13 21.50 -17.84 -4.55
N GLY A 14 22.10 -16.87 -3.86
CA GLY A 14 21.69 -15.47 -3.94
C GLY A 14 21.77 -14.89 -5.36
N GLN A 15 22.85 -15.17 -6.09
CA GLN A 15 23.00 -14.74 -7.50
C GLN A 15 21.95 -15.35 -8.42
N SER A 16 21.54 -16.60 -8.18
CA SER A 16 20.49 -17.23 -8.98
C SER A 16 19.11 -16.59 -8.77
N ILE A 17 18.83 -16.11 -7.56
CA ILE A 17 17.59 -15.39 -7.24
C ILE A 17 17.62 -14.00 -7.85
N ASP A 18 18.72 -13.26 -7.68
CA ASP A 18 18.90 -11.92 -8.26
C ASP A 18 18.68 -11.93 -9.79
N ALA A 19 19.28 -12.90 -10.49
CA ALA A 19 19.09 -13.05 -11.94
C ALA A 19 17.63 -13.37 -12.32
N TYR A 20 16.91 -14.14 -11.49
CA TYR A 20 15.49 -14.45 -11.72
C TYR A 20 14.58 -13.25 -11.42
N GLU A 21 14.81 -12.50 -10.35
CA GLU A 21 14.02 -11.33 -9.96
C GLU A 21 14.14 -10.16 -10.96
N GLN A 22 15.27 -10.06 -11.67
CA GLN A 22 15.48 -9.12 -12.78
C GLN A 22 14.82 -9.55 -14.10
N SER A 23 14.21 -10.74 -14.17
CA SER A 23 13.67 -11.29 -15.40
C SER A 23 12.28 -10.73 -15.76
N VAL A 24 11.92 -10.82 -17.05
CA VAL A 24 10.60 -10.42 -17.57
C VAL A 24 9.45 -11.32 -17.08
N GLN A 25 9.77 -12.43 -16.42
CA GLN A 25 8.81 -13.30 -15.76
C GLN A 25 8.32 -12.68 -14.44
N VAL A 26 9.18 -11.90 -13.77
CA VAL A 26 8.85 -11.17 -12.53
C VAL A 26 8.35 -9.76 -12.84
N SER A 27 8.96 -9.08 -13.80
CA SER A 27 8.57 -7.71 -14.23
C SER A 27 8.02 -7.73 -15.65
N ALA A 28 6.73 -8.06 -15.81
CA ALA A 28 6.13 -8.37 -17.10
C ALA A 28 5.72 -7.14 -17.94
N PHE A 29 5.39 -6.00 -17.30
CA PHE A 29 4.97 -4.75 -17.96
C PHE A 29 3.87 -4.97 -19.02
N SER A 30 2.80 -5.61 -18.60
CA SER A 30 1.73 -6.18 -19.43
C SER A 30 0.34 -5.72 -19.00
N SER A 31 0.26 -4.63 -18.25
CA SER A 31 -1.00 -4.08 -17.73
C SER A 31 -1.77 -3.26 -18.79
N LYS A 32 -3.00 -2.85 -18.47
CA LYS A 32 -3.75 -1.89 -19.29
C LYS A 32 -3.00 -0.56 -19.41
N PHE A 33 -2.38 -0.11 -18.33
CA PHE A 33 -1.59 1.12 -18.34
C PHE A 33 -0.39 1.02 -19.29
N ASP A 34 0.31 -0.12 -19.30
CA ASP A 34 1.42 -0.36 -20.23
C ASP A 34 0.93 -0.35 -21.69
N ALA A 35 -0.23 -0.97 -21.97
CA ALA A 35 -0.85 -0.92 -23.29
C ALA A 35 -1.28 0.50 -23.70
N PHE A 36 -1.74 1.32 -22.74
CA PHE A 36 -2.08 2.73 -22.95
C PHE A 36 -0.83 3.55 -23.31
N LEU A 37 0.27 3.39 -22.58
CA LEU A 37 1.55 4.02 -22.90
C LEU A 37 2.08 3.61 -24.28
N ALA A 38 1.83 2.37 -24.70
CA ALA A 38 2.19 1.85 -26.02
C ALA A 38 1.23 2.29 -27.15
N GLY A 39 0.15 3.02 -26.85
CA GLY A 39 -0.88 3.41 -27.83
C GLY A 39 -1.79 2.27 -28.30
N ASN A 40 -1.71 1.10 -27.64
CA ASN A 40 -2.48 -0.10 -27.97
C ASN A 40 -3.76 -0.24 -27.13
N TYR A 41 -4.04 0.72 -26.25
CA TYR A 41 -5.24 0.76 -25.43
C TYR A 41 -5.69 2.20 -25.20
N THR A 42 -6.99 2.44 -25.30
CA THR A 42 -7.61 3.71 -24.90
C THR A 42 -8.29 3.52 -23.56
N MET A 43 -7.83 4.24 -22.54
CA MET A 43 -8.48 4.26 -21.24
C MET A 43 -9.94 4.70 -21.35
N THR A 44 -10.79 4.12 -20.52
CA THR A 44 -12.15 4.61 -20.32
C THR A 44 -12.14 6.01 -19.69
N PRO A 45 -13.23 6.77 -19.79
CA PRO A 45 -13.34 8.08 -19.14
C PRO A 45 -13.06 8.03 -17.63
N THR A 46 -13.53 6.99 -16.94
CA THR A 46 -13.33 6.78 -15.49
C THR A 46 -11.86 6.48 -15.15
N GLU A 47 -11.21 5.57 -15.91
CA GLU A 47 -9.79 5.26 -15.71
C GLU A 47 -8.91 6.52 -15.95
N MET A 48 -9.23 7.31 -16.99
CA MET A 48 -8.53 8.56 -17.29
C MET A 48 -8.77 9.65 -16.23
N ALA A 49 -10.01 9.78 -15.73
CA ALA A 49 -10.31 10.70 -14.63
C ALA A 49 -9.51 10.33 -13.37
N GLY A 50 -9.44 9.03 -13.05
CA GLY A 50 -8.63 8.51 -11.95
C GLY A 50 -7.14 8.80 -12.10
N TYR A 51 -6.59 8.62 -13.31
CA TYR A 51 -5.20 8.95 -13.61
C TYR A 51 -4.90 10.44 -13.41
N ASN A 52 -5.80 11.32 -13.86
CA ASN A 52 -5.67 12.77 -13.66
C ASN A 52 -5.77 13.17 -12.18
N LEU A 53 -6.63 12.51 -11.39
CA LEU A 53 -6.70 12.72 -9.95
C LEU A 53 -5.43 12.24 -9.26
N PHE A 54 -4.94 11.05 -9.61
CA PHE A 54 -3.70 10.48 -9.07
C PHE A 54 -2.49 11.40 -9.27
N ASN A 55 -2.41 12.03 -10.44
CA ASN A 55 -1.34 12.98 -10.80
C ASN A 55 -1.57 14.43 -10.36
N GLY A 56 -2.77 14.74 -9.87
CA GLY A 56 -3.21 16.10 -9.57
C GLY A 56 -3.76 16.20 -8.17
N LYS A 57 -5.09 16.30 -8.05
CA LYS A 57 -5.78 16.55 -6.77
C LYS A 57 -5.43 15.54 -5.66
N GLY A 58 -5.28 14.27 -6.01
CA GLY A 58 -4.91 13.21 -5.07
C GLY A 58 -3.44 13.23 -4.66
N ASN A 59 -2.58 13.98 -5.37
CA ASN A 59 -1.15 14.14 -5.14
C ASN A 59 -0.39 12.80 -4.94
N CYS A 60 -0.93 11.69 -5.47
CA CYS A 60 -0.41 10.35 -5.23
C CYS A 60 0.94 10.16 -5.92
N ASN A 61 1.11 10.81 -7.08
CA ASN A 61 2.35 10.79 -7.84
C ASN A 61 3.54 11.40 -7.08
N SER A 62 3.34 12.27 -6.07
CA SER A 62 4.42 12.82 -5.23
C SER A 62 5.37 11.77 -4.64
N CYS A 63 4.84 10.57 -4.36
CA CYS A 63 5.59 9.40 -3.92
C CYS A 63 5.53 8.25 -4.93
N HIS A 64 4.38 8.05 -5.60
CA HIS A 64 4.15 6.95 -6.53
C HIS A 64 4.32 7.41 -7.99
N LEU A 65 5.56 7.73 -8.35
CA LEU A 65 5.90 8.32 -9.63
C LEU A 65 5.43 7.47 -10.82
N ASP A 66 4.58 8.05 -11.67
CA ASP A 66 4.23 7.49 -12.96
C ASP A 66 5.31 7.77 -14.03
N ALA A 67 6.54 8.08 -13.58
CA ALA A 67 7.69 8.57 -14.33
C ALA A 67 7.55 10.00 -14.89
N ARG A 68 6.59 10.81 -14.42
CA ARG A 68 6.56 12.27 -14.63
C ARG A 68 6.70 13.04 -13.30
N SER A 69 6.94 14.36 -13.34
CA SER A 69 7.35 15.16 -12.18
C SER A 69 6.16 15.80 -11.44
N THR A 70 6.27 15.86 -10.12
CA THR A 70 5.12 16.01 -9.20
C THR A 70 4.92 17.42 -8.68
N THR A 71 5.72 18.40 -9.09
CA THR A 71 5.68 19.76 -8.53
C THR A 71 4.58 20.66 -9.11
N LEU A 72 3.46 20.09 -9.56
CA LEU A 72 2.44 20.83 -10.29
C LEU A 72 1.36 21.36 -9.35
N THR A 73 1.13 22.68 -9.37
CA THR A 73 -0.04 23.29 -8.74
C THR A 73 -1.30 23.07 -9.59
N PRO A 74 -2.51 23.29 -9.05
CA PRO A 74 -3.73 23.28 -9.86
C PRO A 74 -3.57 24.15 -11.12
N ASN A 75 -3.97 23.62 -12.28
CA ASN A 75 -3.81 24.19 -13.64
C ASN A 75 -2.41 24.11 -14.27
N GLN A 76 -1.45 23.39 -13.69
CA GLN A 76 -0.19 23.09 -14.37
C GLN A 76 -0.25 21.73 -15.07
N THR A 77 0.39 21.64 -16.24
CA THR A 77 0.53 20.39 -17.01
C THR A 77 1.94 19.87 -16.84
N ASP A 78 2.06 18.58 -16.52
CA ASP A 78 3.35 17.92 -16.41
C ASP A 78 4.04 17.88 -17.77
N THR A 79 5.26 18.41 -17.81
CA THR A 79 6.14 18.35 -19.00
C THR A 79 7.39 17.51 -18.72
N GLY A 80 7.46 16.85 -17.56
CA GLY A 80 8.49 15.90 -17.22
C GLY A 80 8.49 14.72 -18.18
N ASN A 81 9.63 14.48 -18.81
CA ASN A 81 9.83 13.29 -19.62
C ASN A 81 9.95 12.07 -18.72
N GLN A 82 9.33 10.97 -19.15
CA GLN A 82 9.61 9.63 -18.62
C GLN A 82 11.11 9.36 -18.69
N PRO A 83 11.85 9.24 -17.57
CA PRO A 83 13.16 8.59 -17.65
C PRO A 83 12.95 7.19 -18.23
N GLY A 84 13.78 6.80 -19.18
CA GLY A 84 13.56 5.60 -20.00
C GLY A 84 13.22 4.35 -19.17
N GLY A 85 12.09 3.73 -19.48
CA GLY A 85 11.54 2.58 -18.76
C GLY A 85 10.04 2.74 -18.52
N ALA A 86 9.33 1.64 -18.28
CA ALA A 86 7.94 1.69 -17.87
C ALA A 86 7.84 2.02 -16.37
N PRO A 87 6.91 2.90 -15.94
CA PRO A 87 6.88 3.40 -14.57
C PRO A 87 6.56 2.31 -13.57
N VAL A 88 7.31 2.24 -12.47
CA VAL A 88 7.07 1.31 -11.37
C VAL A 88 6.30 1.93 -10.21
N PHE A 89 5.84 3.17 -10.32
CA PHE A 89 4.93 3.81 -9.35
C PHE A 89 5.46 3.80 -7.91
N THR A 90 6.73 4.15 -7.76
CA THR A 90 7.40 4.40 -6.47
C THR A 90 8.62 5.27 -6.69
N CYS A 91 8.91 6.14 -5.73
CA CYS A 91 10.15 6.91 -5.64
C CYS A 91 11.28 6.15 -4.92
N PHE A 92 11.00 4.96 -4.37
CA PHE A 92 11.90 4.18 -3.51
C PHE A 92 12.37 4.92 -2.23
N GLY A 93 11.82 6.11 -1.95
CA GLY A 93 11.99 6.81 -0.68
C GLY A 93 11.19 6.14 0.44
N SER A 94 11.28 6.70 1.65
CA SER A 94 10.57 6.21 2.83
C SER A 94 9.75 7.31 3.48
N ALA A 95 8.57 6.96 3.99
CA ALA A 95 7.67 7.88 4.67
C ALA A 95 6.94 7.20 5.84
N ASN A 96 6.52 8.00 6.83
CA ASN A 96 5.58 7.58 7.85
C ASN A 96 4.21 8.20 7.55
N GLU A 97 3.28 7.40 7.04
CA GLU A 97 1.95 7.85 6.64
C GLU A 97 0.93 7.83 7.79
N GLY A 98 1.37 7.51 9.02
CA GLY A 98 0.52 7.57 10.21
C GLY A 98 -0.51 6.45 10.31
N LEU A 99 -0.22 5.29 9.73
CA LEU A 99 -1.15 4.16 9.75
C LEU A 99 -1.42 3.69 11.19
N PRO A 100 -2.67 3.35 11.54
CA PRO A 100 -2.97 2.66 12.79
C PRO A 100 -2.29 1.29 12.87
N LEU A 101 -2.04 0.87 14.10
CA LEU A 101 -1.56 -0.48 14.41
C LEU A 101 -2.62 -1.52 14.04
N ASN A 102 -2.22 -2.64 13.44
CA ASN A 102 -3.09 -3.80 13.26
C ASN A 102 -2.90 -4.81 14.42
N PRO A 103 -3.83 -4.91 15.40
CA PRO A 103 -3.66 -5.79 16.55
C PRO A 103 -3.67 -7.29 16.21
N ARG A 104 -3.90 -7.66 14.95
CA ARG A 104 -3.85 -9.07 14.51
C ARG A 104 -2.43 -9.56 14.24
N ASP A 105 -1.45 -8.66 14.13
CA ASP A 105 -0.09 -9.10 13.83
C ASP A 105 0.57 -9.68 15.07
N ALA A 106 1.00 -10.93 14.97
CA ALA A 106 1.52 -11.69 16.10
C ALA A 106 2.79 -11.08 16.73
N PHE A 107 3.57 -10.33 15.95
CA PHE A 107 4.85 -9.80 16.40
C PHE A 107 4.71 -8.79 17.55
N TYR A 108 3.58 -8.07 17.66
CA TYR A 108 3.31 -7.16 18.79
C TYR A 108 3.26 -7.89 20.15
N TYR A 109 3.11 -9.22 20.13
CA TYR A 109 2.95 -10.06 21.32
C TYR A 109 4.16 -10.97 21.57
N GLN A 110 5.16 -10.97 20.67
CA GLN A 110 6.37 -11.78 20.80
C GLN A 110 7.44 -11.07 21.65
N THR A 111 7.06 -10.63 22.84
CA THR A 111 7.91 -9.83 23.73
C THR A 111 8.78 -10.66 24.67
N THR A 112 8.66 -11.99 24.63
CA THR A 112 9.45 -12.93 25.41
C THR A 112 10.69 -13.38 24.60
N PRO A 113 11.91 -13.34 25.16
CA PRO A 113 13.09 -13.90 24.51
C PRO A 113 12.91 -15.39 24.21
N ASP A 114 13.42 -15.83 23.06
CA ASP A 114 13.52 -17.26 22.75
C ASP A 114 14.65 -17.94 23.59
N PRO A 115 14.86 -19.27 23.48
CA PRO A 115 15.92 -19.96 24.22
C PRO A 115 17.36 -19.50 23.92
N PHE A 116 17.56 -18.62 22.94
CA PHE A 116 18.84 -18.02 22.56
C PHE A 116 18.95 -16.56 23.01
N ASP A 117 18.07 -16.12 23.93
CA ASP A 117 17.96 -14.73 24.40
C ASP A 117 17.61 -13.72 23.30
N PHE A 118 17.03 -14.19 22.19
CA PHE A 118 16.58 -13.32 21.12
C PHE A 118 15.14 -12.88 21.35
N THR A 119 14.93 -11.58 21.60
CA THR A 119 13.60 -10.96 21.55
C THR A 119 13.38 -10.40 20.15
N PRO A 120 12.42 -10.93 19.37
CA PRO A 120 12.11 -10.36 18.06
C PRO A 120 11.61 -8.93 18.20
N ASN A 121 12.37 -8.01 17.61
CA ASN A 121 12.06 -6.60 17.42
C ASN A 121 11.44 -5.86 18.64
N PRO A 122 12.25 -5.54 19.67
CA PRO A 122 11.77 -4.85 20.87
C PRO A 122 11.24 -3.43 20.61
N LEU A 123 11.45 -2.88 19.41
CA LEU A 123 11.12 -1.51 19.03
C LEU A 123 9.79 -1.38 18.27
N GLY A 124 9.18 -2.49 17.83
CA GLY A 124 8.03 -2.46 16.93
C GLY A 124 8.40 -1.96 15.52
N PHE A 125 7.43 -1.52 14.73
CA PHE A 125 7.75 -0.92 13.43
C PHE A 125 8.36 0.49 13.63
N GLY A 126 9.47 0.79 12.93
CA GLY A 126 10.20 2.06 13.05
C GLY A 126 9.50 3.31 12.49
N GLY A 127 8.20 3.22 12.18
CA GLY A 127 7.37 4.31 11.69
C GLY A 127 7.54 4.66 10.21
N GLN A 128 8.76 4.59 9.65
CA GLN A 128 9.01 4.84 8.23
C GLN A 128 9.16 3.56 7.42
N PHE A 129 8.51 3.52 6.28
CA PHE A 129 8.57 2.41 5.34
C PHE A 129 8.84 2.90 3.93
N GLN A 130 9.53 2.08 3.15
CA GLN A 130 9.73 2.36 1.74
C GLN A 130 8.38 2.44 1.03
N VAL A 131 8.22 3.45 0.17
CA VAL A 131 7.08 3.58 -0.73
C VAL A 131 7.04 2.34 -1.62
N SER A 132 5.98 1.55 -1.51
CA SER A 132 5.82 0.32 -2.32
C SER A 132 5.41 0.66 -3.76
N SER A 133 5.78 -0.18 -4.72
CA SER A 133 5.24 -0.06 -6.08
C SER A 133 3.71 -0.17 -6.06
N ALA A 134 3.02 0.69 -6.80
CA ALA A 134 1.58 0.55 -7.03
C ALA A 134 1.24 -0.46 -8.15
N ARG A 135 2.23 -1.02 -8.86
CA ARG A 135 1.95 -2.09 -9.84
C ARG A 135 1.34 -3.30 -9.15
N ASN A 136 0.35 -3.91 -9.80
CA ASN A 136 -0.35 -5.08 -9.27
C ASN A 136 -1.03 -4.84 -7.90
N VAL A 137 -1.20 -3.57 -7.47
CA VAL A 137 -1.91 -3.23 -6.21
C VAL A 137 -3.35 -3.73 -6.22
N ALA A 138 -3.98 -3.77 -7.39
CA ALA A 138 -5.33 -4.29 -7.60
C ALA A 138 -5.38 -5.76 -8.04
N MET A 139 -4.23 -6.44 -8.15
CA MET A 139 -4.19 -7.83 -8.60
C MET A 139 -5.00 -8.73 -7.67
N ALA A 140 -5.92 -9.46 -8.28
CA ALA A 140 -6.78 -10.48 -7.70
C ALA A 140 -6.97 -11.61 -8.73
N PRO A 141 -7.39 -12.83 -8.31
CA PRO A 141 -7.78 -13.87 -9.26
C PRO A 141 -8.82 -13.34 -10.26
N PRO A 142 -8.72 -13.61 -11.58
CA PRO A 142 -9.68 -13.09 -12.57
C PRO A 142 -11.14 -13.46 -12.30
N GLN A 143 -11.38 -14.58 -11.61
CA GLN A 143 -12.71 -15.03 -11.20
C GLN A 143 -13.29 -14.17 -10.06
N CYS A 144 -12.43 -13.43 -9.36
CA CYS A 144 -12.79 -12.54 -8.27
C CYS A 144 -12.72 -11.11 -8.81
N PRO A 145 -13.86 -10.52 -9.21
CA PRO A 145 -13.90 -9.28 -10.01
C PRO A 145 -13.35 -8.04 -9.27
N THR A 146 -13.07 -8.18 -7.98
CA THR A 146 -12.52 -7.12 -7.15
C THR A 146 -11.71 -7.75 -6.02
N THR A 147 -10.79 -6.97 -5.45
CA THR A 147 -10.23 -7.27 -4.12
C THR A 147 -11.29 -7.18 -3.02
N GLU A 148 -12.51 -6.77 -3.35
CA GLU A 148 -13.58 -6.40 -2.44
C GLU A 148 -14.66 -7.47 -2.30
N ALA A 149 -14.61 -8.24 -1.22
CA ALA A 149 -15.71 -9.13 -0.85
C ALA A 149 -15.87 -9.29 0.67
N PRO A 150 -16.96 -9.90 1.16
CA PRO A 150 -17.09 -10.32 2.56
C PRO A 150 -16.45 -11.71 2.76
N GLY A 151 -15.78 -11.95 3.89
CA GLY A 151 -15.01 -13.19 4.14
C GLY A 151 -15.82 -14.52 4.11
N PRO A 152 -15.17 -15.70 4.02
CA PRO A 152 -13.73 -15.97 3.85
C PRO A 152 -13.37 -16.27 2.36
N TYR A 153 -12.68 -15.33 1.72
CA TYR A 153 -12.14 -15.42 0.36
C TYR A 153 -10.69 -14.89 0.37
N PHE A 154 -10.04 -14.80 -0.79
CA PHE A 154 -8.74 -14.12 -0.90
C PHE A 154 -8.89 -12.62 -0.56
N GLN A 155 -8.66 -12.29 0.71
CA GLN A 155 -8.69 -10.92 1.21
C GLN A 155 -7.33 -10.29 1.00
N LYS A 156 -7.21 -9.37 0.03
CA LYS A 156 -6.00 -8.58 -0.11
C LYS A 156 -5.83 -7.67 1.10
N GLU A 157 -4.61 -7.54 1.57
CA GLU A 157 -4.26 -6.69 2.70
C GLU A 157 -3.27 -5.63 2.21
N PHE A 158 -3.43 -4.41 2.70
CA PHE A 158 -2.70 -3.24 2.23
C PHE A 158 -1.92 -2.59 3.36
N PHE A 159 -0.92 -1.80 2.96
CA PHE A 159 0.15 -1.27 3.82
C PHE A 159 1.00 -2.36 4.47
N HIS A 160 2.01 -1.94 5.23
CA HIS A 160 3.04 -2.82 5.80
C HIS A 160 2.51 -3.82 6.83
N ASN A 161 1.38 -3.53 7.49
CA ASN A 161 0.80 -4.33 8.56
C ASN A 161 -0.58 -4.92 8.18
N GLY A 162 -0.99 -4.79 6.91
CA GLY A 162 -2.26 -5.32 6.44
C GLY A 162 -3.50 -4.72 7.09
N TYR A 163 -3.43 -3.58 7.80
CA TYR A 163 -4.56 -2.98 8.51
C TYR A 163 -5.75 -2.71 7.57
N ILE A 164 -5.48 -2.26 6.35
CA ILE A 164 -6.47 -1.93 5.33
C ILE A 164 -6.77 -3.14 4.46
N LYS A 165 -8.04 -3.31 4.09
CA LYS A 165 -8.54 -4.52 3.41
C LYS A 165 -9.12 -4.25 2.03
N SER A 166 -9.22 -2.99 1.58
CA SER A 166 -9.67 -2.69 0.22
C SER A 166 -8.90 -1.54 -0.41
N LEU A 167 -8.88 -1.47 -1.75
CA LEU A 167 -8.36 -0.30 -2.46
C LEU A 167 -9.14 0.96 -2.11
N LYS A 168 -10.47 0.85 -1.97
CA LYS A 168 -11.31 1.96 -1.55
C LYS A 168 -10.87 2.50 -0.18
N GLN A 169 -10.68 1.65 0.82
CA GLN A 169 -10.19 2.05 2.13
C GLN A 169 -8.76 2.63 2.06
N LEU A 170 -7.90 2.10 1.19
CA LEU A 170 -6.54 2.62 0.99
C LEU A 170 -6.59 4.07 0.51
N VAL A 171 -7.36 4.34 -0.55
CA VAL A 171 -7.53 5.70 -1.08
C VAL A 171 -8.21 6.59 -0.05
N HIS A 172 -9.24 6.07 0.63
CA HIS A 172 -9.99 6.81 1.65
C HIS A 172 -9.14 7.21 2.86
N PHE A 173 -8.18 6.37 3.26
CA PHE A 173 -7.21 6.69 4.31
C PHE A 173 -6.41 7.94 3.94
N TYR A 174 -5.81 7.95 2.75
CA TYR A 174 -5.08 9.13 2.27
C TYR A 174 -5.98 10.35 2.09
N ASN A 175 -7.25 10.17 1.73
CA ASN A 175 -8.18 11.28 1.58
C ASN A 175 -8.53 11.94 2.92
N THR A 176 -8.65 11.16 4.01
CA THR A 176 -9.36 11.62 5.21
C THR A 176 -8.61 11.49 6.54
N ARG A 177 -7.40 10.88 6.58
CA ARG A 177 -6.66 10.67 7.85
C ARG A 177 -6.38 11.95 8.65
N ASP A 178 -6.18 13.08 7.99
CA ASP A 178 -5.85 14.38 8.59
C ASP A 178 -7.06 15.33 8.61
N THR A 179 -8.26 14.75 8.58
CA THR A 179 -9.54 15.47 8.71
C THR A 179 -10.15 15.26 10.11
N GLY A 180 -11.43 15.59 10.27
CA GLY A 180 -12.18 15.30 11.50
C GLY A 180 -12.36 13.80 11.82
N PHE A 181 -11.85 12.89 10.98
CA PHE A 181 -11.93 11.44 11.20
C PHE A 181 -10.78 10.90 12.06
N ALA A 182 -9.76 11.69 12.38
CA ALA A 182 -8.69 11.26 13.30
C ALA A 182 -9.18 11.22 14.76
N HIS A 183 -9.02 10.09 15.43
CA HIS A 183 -9.37 9.93 16.84
C HIS A 183 -8.18 9.44 17.68
N ASN A 184 -8.06 9.97 18.90
CA ASN A 184 -7.04 9.54 19.86
C ASN A 184 -7.46 8.25 20.60
N VAL A 185 -7.75 7.19 19.83
CA VAL A 185 -8.15 5.85 20.29
C VAL A 185 -7.27 4.79 19.63
N THR A 186 -7.30 3.56 20.13
CA THR A 186 -6.65 2.41 19.47
C THR A 186 -7.65 1.66 18.58
N SER A 187 -7.16 0.80 17.69
CA SER A 187 -8.03 -0.02 16.84
C SER A 187 -9.00 -0.86 17.66
N GLY A 188 -10.23 -0.95 17.17
CA GLY A 188 -11.40 -1.53 17.83
C GLY A 188 -12.06 -0.65 18.91
N HIS A 189 -11.64 0.60 19.06
CA HIS A 189 -12.17 1.52 20.09
C HIS A 189 -12.66 2.86 19.54
N CYS A 190 -13.07 2.89 18.27
CA CYS A 190 -13.71 4.06 17.67
C CYS A 190 -14.97 4.50 18.46
N PRO A 191 -15.22 5.81 18.60
CA PRO A 191 -16.38 6.31 19.34
C PRO A 191 -17.72 5.80 18.81
N GLU A 192 -18.72 5.73 19.70
CA GLU A 192 -20.09 5.39 19.29
C GLU A 192 -20.58 6.33 18.18
N GLY A 193 -21.29 5.78 17.19
CA GLY A 193 -21.76 6.53 16.02
C GLY A 193 -20.73 6.70 14.90
N THR A 194 -19.49 6.22 15.10
CA THR A 194 -18.45 6.15 14.07
C THR A 194 -18.17 4.72 13.65
N ILE A 195 -17.55 4.56 12.48
CA ILE A 195 -17.15 3.29 11.88
C ILE A 195 -15.66 3.39 11.56
N GLU A 196 -14.88 2.51 12.18
CA GLU A 196 -13.44 2.40 11.94
C GLU A 196 -13.15 2.17 10.45
N LYS A 197 -12.15 2.86 9.91
CA LYS A 197 -11.77 2.90 8.48
C LYS A 197 -12.73 3.59 7.52
N VAL A 198 -13.82 4.18 8.02
CA VAL A 198 -14.80 4.94 7.21
C VAL A 198 -14.91 6.37 7.68
N ASN A 199 -15.16 6.61 8.96
CA ASN A 199 -15.18 7.96 9.51
C ASN A 199 -14.51 8.05 10.88
N CYS A 200 -13.76 7.00 11.24
CA CYS A 200 -12.88 6.98 12.38
C CYS A 200 -11.55 6.29 12.01
N TRP A 201 -10.46 7.03 12.16
CA TRP A 201 -9.09 6.56 12.11
C TRP A 201 -8.53 6.56 13.53
N PRO A 202 -8.20 5.39 14.10
CA PRO A 202 -7.45 5.31 15.34
C PRO A 202 -6.10 6.03 15.22
N ARG A 203 -5.47 6.28 16.36
CA ARG A 203 -4.18 6.96 16.41
C ARG A 203 -3.10 6.19 15.61
N PRO A 204 -2.15 6.88 14.95
CA PRO A 204 -1.00 6.24 14.34
C PRO A 204 -0.25 5.33 15.32
N GLU A 205 0.29 4.22 14.82
CA GLU A 205 1.21 3.37 15.57
C GLU A 205 2.43 4.18 16.06
N VAL A 206 3.06 4.90 15.14
CA VAL A 206 4.16 5.83 15.41
C VAL A 206 3.73 7.24 14.99
N ARG A 207 3.67 8.15 15.97
CA ARG A 207 3.19 9.54 15.79
C ARG A 207 4.27 10.52 15.35
N ASN A 208 5.53 10.10 15.39
CA ASN A 208 6.68 10.95 15.11
C ASN A 208 6.98 10.89 13.61
N ASN A 209 7.44 12.01 13.04
CA ASN A 209 7.85 12.11 11.63
C ASN A 209 6.74 11.79 10.62
N LEU A 210 5.47 12.08 10.95
CA LEU A 210 4.37 11.92 9.99
C LEU A 210 4.62 12.78 8.75
N ASP A 211 4.48 12.16 7.58
CA ASP A 211 4.44 12.88 6.32
C ASP A 211 3.07 13.53 6.14
N MET A 212 3.06 14.85 5.92
CA MET A 212 1.84 15.64 5.78
C MET A 212 1.61 16.12 4.34
N THR A 213 2.33 15.53 3.37
CA THR A 213 2.20 15.81 1.93
C THR A 213 0.87 15.30 1.38
N THR A 214 0.32 14.26 2.00
CA THR A 214 -1.02 13.71 1.77
C THR A 214 -1.78 13.58 3.10
N GLY A 215 -3.08 13.28 3.06
CA GLY A 215 -3.88 12.99 4.26
C GLY A 215 -5.18 13.79 4.42
N ASN A 216 -5.34 14.87 3.65
CA ASN A 216 -6.58 15.64 3.55
C ASN A 216 -6.76 16.11 2.09
N LEU A 217 -7.16 15.19 1.22
CA LEU A 217 -7.13 15.41 -0.24
C LEU A 217 -8.40 16.09 -0.77
N GLY A 218 -9.46 16.16 0.03
CA GLY A 218 -10.74 16.77 -0.35
C GLY A 218 -11.42 16.07 -1.53
N LEU A 219 -11.15 14.78 -1.74
CA LEU A 219 -11.77 13.97 -2.77
C LEU A 219 -13.21 13.62 -2.35
N THR A 220 -14.10 13.64 -3.33
CA THR A 220 -15.46 13.07 -3.22
C THR A 220 -15.40 11.55 -3.31
N ASP A 221 -16.48 10.87 -2.89
CA ASP A 221 -16.58 9.40 -3.00
C ASP A 221 -16.36 8.90 -4.44
N GLU A 222 -16.91 9.63 -5.41
CA GLU A 222 -16.74 9.35 -6.84
C GLU A 222 -15.29 9.50 -7.31
N GLU A 223 -14.60 10.57 -6.88
CA GLU A 223 -13.19 10.77 -7.21
C GLU A 223 -12.30 9.67 -6.60
N GLU A 224 -12.60 9.22 -5.38
CA GLU A 224 -11.90 8.07 -4.81
C GLU A 224 -12.12 6.80 -5.65
N ASN A 225 -13.35 6.55 -6.11
CA ASN A 225 -13.68 5.40 -6.96
C ASN A 225 -12.98 5.48 -8.33
N GLN A 226 -12.81 6.68 -8.88
CA GLN A 226 -12.06 6.92 -10.10
C GLN A 226 -10.57 6.58 -9.91
N ILE A 227 -9.96 6.99 -8.79
CA ILE A 227 -8.58 6.58 -8.45
C ILE A 227 -8.49 5.06 -8.34
N VAL A 228 -9.44 4.39 -7.68
CA VAL A 228 -9.48 2.92 -7.62
C VAL A 228 -9.53 2.30 -9.02
N ALA A 229 -10.37 2.83 -9.92
CA ALA A 229 -10.44 2.37 -11.31
C ALA A 229 -9.10 2.55 -12.05
N PHE A 230 -8.38 3.65 -11.81
CA PHE A 230 -7.03 3.83 -12.35
C PHE A 230 -6.04 2.79 -11.77
N LEU A 231 -6.02 2.56 -10.46
CA LEU A 231 -5.14 1.57 -9.84
C LEU A 231 -5.38 0.14 -10.38
N GLN A 232 -6.62 -0.18 -10.75
CA GLN A 232 -6.95 -1.44 -11.43
C GLN A 232 -6.29 -1.59 -12.81
N THR A 233 -5.96 -0.49 -13.49
CA THR A 233 -5.24 -0.53 -14.78
C THR A 233 -3.78 -0.94 -14.64
N LEU A 234 -3.22 -0.91 -13.42
CA LEU A 234 -1.82 -1.23 -13.11
C LEU A 234 -1.58 -2.73 -12.87
N SER A 235 -2.61 -3.57 -13.01
CA SER A 235 -2.49 -5.03 -12.91
C SER A 235 -2.00 -5.63 -14.23
N ASP A 236 -0.89 -6.35 -14.16
CA ASP A 236 -0.34 -7.16 -15.23
C ASP A 236 -1.29 -8.28 -15.68
N GLY A 237 -1.02 -8.88 -16.84
CA GLY A 237 -1.86 -9.95 -17.40
C GLY A 237 -2.86 -9.50 -18.47
N PHE A 238 -2.84 -8.22 -18.86
CA PHE A 238 -3.71 -7.68 -19.91
C PHE A 238 -3.20 -8.04 -21.32
N THR A 239 -1.98 -7.64 -21.68
CA THR A 239 -1.38 -7.99 -22.99
C THR A 239 -0.70 -9.35 -22.99
N ARG A 240 -0.27 -9.82 -21.81
CA ARG A 240 0.36 -11.13 -21.61
C ARG A 240 -0.30 -11.87 -20.44
N PRO A 241 -1.44 -12.55 -20.68
CA PRO A 241 -2.12 -13.34 -19.65
C PRO A 241 -1.22 -14.34 -18.93
N TYR A 242 -1.41 -14.48 -17.61
CA TYR A 242 -0.74 -15.53 -16.85
C TYR A 242 -1.26 -16.92 -17.27
N PRO A 243 -0.38 -17.92 -17.50
CA PRO A 243 -0.79 -19.26 -17.93
C PRO A 243 -1.80 -19.94 -17.00
N ASN A 244 -1.73 -19.67 -15.70
CA ASN A 244 -2.56 -20.29 -14.66
C ASN A 244 -3.61 -19.33 -14.07
N ARG A 245 -3.94 -18.24 -14.76
CA ARG A 245 -4.94 -17.28 -14.25
C ARG A 245 -6.32 -17.93 -14.00
N ASP A 246 -6.60 -19.00 -14.74
CA ASP A 246 -7.88 -19.70 -14.70
C ASP A 246 -7.92 -20.86 -13.67
N THR A 247 -6.84 -21.07 -12.90
CA THR A 247 -6.71 -22.21 -11.99
C THR A 247 -7.01 -21.88 -10.52
N PHE A 248 -7.56 -20.71 -10.21
CA PHE A 248 -7.93 -20.38 -8.83
C PHE A 248 -9.08 -21.30 -8.38
N THR A 249 -8.82 -22.13 -7.38
CA THR A 249 -9.78 -23.10 -6.84
C THR A 249 -10.51 -22.60 -5.59
N GLY A 250 -10.24 -21.35 -5.16
CA GLY A 250 -10.95 -20.74 -4.04
C GLY A 250 -12.33 -20.23 -4.42
N THR A 251 -13.10 -19.80 -3.42
CA THR A 251 -14.41 -19.19 -3.63
C THR A 251 -14.27 -17.67 -3.74
N CYS A 252 -14.75 -17.09 -4.83
CA CYS A 252 -14.97 -15.64 -4.92
C CYS A 252 -16.34 -15.33 -4.33
N MET A 253 -16.37 -14.48 -3.31
CA MET A 253 -17.62 -13.99 -2.72
C MET A 253 -18.05 -12.70 -3.43
N SER A 254 -19.35 -12.47 -3.56
CA SER A 254 -19.93 -11.24 -4.09
C SER A 254 -20.83 -10.59 -3.04
N GLY A 255 -20.97 -9.26 -3.10
CA GLY A 255 -21.66 -8.47 -2.08
C GLY A 255 -20.69 -7.76 -1.13
N GLY A 256 -21.21 -7.14 -0.07
CA GLY A 256 -20.41 -6.29 0.83
C GLY A 256 -20.19 -4.87 0.29
N SER A 257 -19.50 -4.03 1.09
CA SER A 257 -19.10 -2.69 0.68
C SER A 257 -17.58 -2.57 0.77
N ALA A 258 -16.96 -2.06 -0.30
CA ALA A 258 -15.54 -1.77 -0.35
C ALA A 258 -15.09 -0.85 0.80
N SER A 259 -15.96 0.09 1.22
CA SER A 259 -15.64 1.03 2.31
C SER A 259 -15.56 0.36 3.69
N THR A 260 -16.35 -0.68 3.94
CA THR A 260 -16.42 -1.36 5.26
C THR A 260 -15.77 -2.74 5.25
N GLN A 261 -15.07 -3.10 4.18
CA GLN A 261 -14.52 -4.42 4.01
C GLN A 261 -13.52 -4.78 5.11
N GLY A 262 -13.65 -5.99 5.66
CA GLY A 262 -12.80 -6.50 6.71
C GLY A 262 -13.04 -5.84 8.08
N ASN A 263 -14.06 -5.00 8.22
CA ASN A 263 -14.47 -4.48 9.52
C ASN A 263 -15.05 -5.59 10.41
N GLU A 264 -15.56 -6.67 9.82
CA GLU A 264 -15.97 -7.89 10.53
C GLU A 264 -14.81 -8.62 11.23
N PHE A 265 -13.56 -8.30 10.87
CA PHE A 265 -12.35 -8.89 11.44
C PHE A 265 -11.61 -7.96 12.41
N LEU A 266 -12.17 -6.78 12.71
CA LEU A 266 -11.62 -5.86 13.70
C LEU A 266 -11.61 -6.52 15.07
N ILE A 267 -10.48 -6.41 15.76
CA ILE A 267 -10.34 -6.83 17.14
C ILE A 267 -9.90 -5.62 17.98
N PRO A 268 -10.43 -5.48 19.22
CA PRO A 268 -9.93 -4.48 20.14
C PRO A 268 -8.44 -4.67 20.40
N THR A 269 -7.68 -3.58 20.31
CA THR A 269 -6.26 -3.59 20.65
C THR A 269 -6.12 -3.92 22.15
N PRO A 270 -5.42 -5.01 22.51
CA PRO A 270 -5.16 -5.32 23.92
C PRO A 270 -4.19 -4.30 24.53
N PRO A 271 -3.95 -4.32 25.85
CA PRO A 271 -2.88 -3.53 26.45
C PRO A 271 -1.54 -3.86 25.78
N LEU A 272 -0.97 -2.88 25.08
CA LEU A 272 0.35 -2.99 24.43
C LEU A 272 1.42 -2.37 25.34
N PRO A 273 2.68 -2.84 25.24
CA PRO A 273 3.80 -2.14 25.86
C PRO A 273 3.88 -0.69 25.35
N PRO A 274 4.42 0.25 26.15
CA PRO A 274 4.66 1.60 25.67
C PRO A 274 5.58 1.56 24.46
N CYS A 275 5.35 2.44 23.49
CA CYS A 275 6.24 2.58 22.34
C CYS A 275 7.68 2.85 22.83
N ALA A 276 8.65 2.17 22.21
CA ALA A 276 10.04 2.30 22.59
C ALA A 276 10.52 3.76 22.46
N PRO A 277 11.26 4.31 23.45
CA PRO A 277 11.79 5.67 23.41
C PRO A 277 12.65 5.95 22.18
N GLU A 278 13.32 4.95 21.62
CA GLU A 278 14.11 5.04 20.41
C GLU A 278 13.26 5.28 19.15
N VAL A 279 11.95 5.03 19.23
CA VAL A 279 10.99 5.24 18.13
C VAL A 279 10.11 6.45 18.42
N CYS A 280 9.45 6.49 19.59
CA CYS A 280 8.50 7.56 19.93
C CYS A 280 9.10 8.70 20.77
N GLY A 281 10.28 8.49 21.37
CA GLY A 281 10.99 9.50 22.15
C GLY A 281 11.96 10.37 21.31
N VAL A 282 12.19 10.01 20.05
CA VAL A 282 13.02 10.80 19.13
C VAL A 282 12.24 12.01 18.63
N ARG A 283 12.80 13.21 18.79
CA ARG A 283 12.17 14.43 18.27
C ARG A 283 11.94 14.30 16.77
N PRO A 284 10.82 14.82 16.24
CA PRO A 284 10.58 14.78 14.81
C PRO A 284 11.75 15.39 14.05
N THR A 285 12.42 14.61 13.20
CA THR A 285 13.32 15.14 12.20
C THR A 285 12.45 15.75 11.11
N PRO A 286 12.62 17.03 10.73
CA PRO A 286 11.95 17.55 9.56
C PRO A 286 12.35 16.67 8.38
N THR A 287 11.41 15.90 7.84
CA THR A 287 11.59 15.23 6.57
C THR A 287 11.83 16.31 5.53
N PRO A 288 12.95 16.29 4.79
CA PRO A 288 13.08 17.14 3.61
C PRO A 288 11.86 16.88 2.72
N HIS A 289 11.29 17.93 2.12
CA HIS A 289 10.30 17.72 1.05
C HIS A 289 10.86 16.70 0.06
N ILE A 290 10.09 15.66 -0.22
CA ILE A 290 10.39 14.67 -1.25
C ILE A 290 10.60 15.48 -2.54
N ARG A 291 11.84 15.52 -3.02
CA ARG A 291 12.24 16.27 -4.22
C ARG A 291 12.01 15.43 -5.46
#